data_AF-A0A963MTM1-F1
#
_entry.id   AF-A0A963MTM1-F1
#
_cell.length_a   1.000
_cell.length_b   1.000
_cell.length_c   1.000
_cell.angle_alpha   90.00
_cell.angle_beta   90.00
_cell.angle_gamma   90.00
#
_symmetry.space_group_name_H-M   'P 1'
#
loop_
_entity.id
_entity.type
_entity.pdbx_description
1 polymer ?
#
loop_
_entity_poly.entity_id
_entity_poly.type
_entity_poly.pdbx_seq_one_letter_code
_entity_poly.pdbx_strand_id
1 'polypeptide(L)' 'MRTVAVNDAGLRIGQDHQNAKYTDGEVRMVIALHEDGMSYGRIADKLDMPKSTVASICRGDRRGQPACKWKEVQ' A
#
# COMPACT_ATOMS: atom_id res chain seq x y z
N MET A 1 -16.47 -4.51 -15.55
CA MET A 1 -15.08 -4.82 -15.93
C MET A 1 -14.17 -3.83 -15.22
N ARG A 2 -13.29 -4.32 -14.36
CA ARG A 2 -12.31 -3.54 -13.62
C ARG A 2 -10.91 -4.03 -13.98
N THR A 3 -10.03 -3.11 -14.34
CA THR A 3 -8.62 -3.42 -14.56
C THR A 3 -7.90 -3.48 -13.21
N VAL A 4 -7.17 -4.57 -12.95
CA VAL A 4 -6.39 -4.75 -11.72
C VAL A 4 -4.93 -5.00 -12.04
N ALA A 5 -4.04 -4.47 -11.20
CA ALA A 5 -2.61 -4.74 -11.28
C ALA A 5 -2.29 -6.14 -10.75
N VAL A 6 -1.42 -6.87 -11.44
CA VAL A 6 -0.90 -8.16 -10.96
C VAL A 6 0.62 -8.25 -11.04
N ASN A 7 1.21 -9.05 -10.16
CA ASN A 7 2.63 -9.38 -10.19
C ASN A 7 2.96 -10.42 -11.28
N ASP A 8 4.21 -10.85 -11.34
CA ASP A 8 4.75 -11.86 -12.26
C ASP A 8 4.05 -13.22 -12.16
N ALA A 9 3.70 -13.65 -10.95
CA ALA A 9 2.87 -14.83 -10.68
C ALA A 9 1.38 -14.63 -11.02
N GLY A 10 0.98 -13.43 -11.46
CA GLY A 10 -0.38 -13.11 -11.84
C GLY A 10 -1.35 -12.91 -10.67
N LEU A 11 -0.83 -12.71 -9.45
CA LEU A 11 -1.58 -12.38 -8.25
C LEU A 11 -1.84 -10.88 -8.16
N ARG A 12 -3.02 -10.48 -7.66
CA ARG A 12 -3.41 -9.07 -7.48
C ARG A 12 -2.48 -8.39 -6.48
N ILE A 13 -2.13 -7.13 -6.73
CA ILE A 13 -1.24 -6.34 -5.87
C ILE A 13 -1.86 -4.99 -5.49
N GLY A 14 -1.19 -4.23 -4.62
CA GLY A 14 -1.66 -2.91 -4.20
C GLY A 14 -3.00 -2.98 -3.49
N GLN A 15 -3.88 -2.02 -3.77
CA GLN A 15 -5.23 -1.98 -3.21
C GLN A 15 -6.17 -3.06 -3.76
N ASP A 16 -5.80 -3.74 -4.85
CA ASP A 16 -6.61 -4.80 -5.45
C ASP A 16 -6.36 -6.18 -4.84
N HIS A 17 -5.35 -6.31 -3.97
CA HIS A 17 -5.06 -7.55 -3.24
C HIS A 17 -6.20 -7.90 -2.28
N GLN A 18 -6.64 -9.16 -2.21
CA GLN A 18 -7.83 -9.55 -1.42
C GLN A 18 -7.75 -9.21 0.09
N ASN A 19 -6.53 -9.12 0.63
CA ASN A 19 -6.29 -8.75 2.03
C ASN A 19 -5.89 -7.28 2.22
N ALA A 20 -6.01 -6.43 1.18
CA ALA A 20 -5.68 -5.02 1.27
C ALA A 20 -6.70 -4.31 2.18
N LYS A 21 -6.21 -3.74 3.28
CA LYS A 21 -7.00 -2.92 4.20
C LYS A 21 -6.93 -1.43 3.90
N TYR A 22 -5.90 -1.02 3.16
CA TYR A 22 -5.60 0.37 2.84
C TYR A 22 -5.46 0.53 1.33
N THR A 23 -6.00 1.64 0.84
CA THR A 23 -5.93 2.09 -0.56
C THR A 23 -4.50 2.47 -0.93
N ASP A 24 -4.21 2.54 -2.23
CA ASP A 24 -2.91 3.03 -2.69
C ASP A 24 -2.72 4.52 -2.37
N GLY A 25 -3.82 5.27 -2.23
CA GLY A 25 -3.79 6.67 -1.79
C GLY A 25 -3.30 6.82 -0.35
N GLU A 26 -3.84 6.03 0.58
CA GLU A 26 -3.41 6.04 1.98
C GLU A 26 -1.95 5.60 2.14
N VAL A 27 -1.53 4.59 1.38
CA VAL A 27 -0.13 4.14 1.36
C VAL A 27 0.80 5.25 0.86
N ARG A 28 0.44 5.97 -0.21
CA ARG A 28 1.21 7.13 -0.69
C ARG A 28 1.26 8.25 0.34
N MET A 29 0.16 8.50 1.06
CA MET A 29 0.12 9.50 2.13
C MET A 29 1.09 9.16 3.27
N VAL A 30 1.12 7.89 3.69
CA VAL A 30 2.09 7.41 4.70
C VAL A 30 3.52 7.67 4.26
N ILE A 31 3.85 7.34 3.00
CA ILE A 31 5.20 7.53 2.44
C ILE A 31 5.55 9.01 2.39
N ALA A 32 4.66 9.86 1.84
CA ALA A 32 4.88 11.30 1.73
C ALA A 32 5.12 11.95 3.11
N LEU A 33 4.30 11.64 4.11
CA LEU A 33 4.50 12.16 5.46
C LEU A 33 5.81 11.69 6.09
N HIS A 34 6.24 10.46 5.79
CA HIS A 34 7.51 9.94 6.28
C HIS A 34 8.71 10.62 5.60
N GLU A 35 8.63 10.85 4.29
CA GLU A 35 9.62 11.59 3.50
C GLU A 35 9.72 13.06 3.97
N ASP A 36 8.62 13.66 4.38
CA ASP A 36 8.56 14.98 5.04
C ASP A 36 9.17 14.97 6.47
N GLY A 37 9.70 13.84 6.93
CA GLY A 37 10.39 13.70 8.22
C GLY A 37 9.47 13.40 9.41
N MET A 38 8.19 13.09 9.18
CA MET A 38 7.29 12.72 10.27
C MET A 38 7.63 11.32 10.83
N SER A 39 7.62 11.20 12.16
CA SER A 39 7.85 9.92 12.81
C SER A 39 6.66 8.96 12.66
N TYR A 40 6.91 7.65 12.69
CA TYR A 40 5.85 6.65 12.53
C TYR A 40 4.69 6.80 13.53
N GLY A 41 4.97 7.26 14.76
CA GLY A 41 3.93 7.50 15.77
C GLY A 41 2.98 8.62 15.35
N ARG A 42 3.53 9.76 14.90
CA ARG A 42 2.70 10.88 14.45
C ARG A 42 1.89 10.55 13.20
N ILE A 43 2.46 9.76 12.29
CA ILE A 43 1.72 9.29 11.10
C ILE A 43 0.59 8.34 11.51
N ALA A 44 0.87 7.42 12.43
CA ALA A 44 -0.13 6.49 12.97
C ALA A 44 -1.32 7.22 13.58
N ASP A 45 -1.06 8.22 14.44
CA ASP A 45 -2.11 9.02 15.07
C ASP A 45 -2.88 9.87 14.03
N LYS A 46 -2.16 10.45 13.05
CA LYS A 46 -2.76 11.32 12.03
C LYS A 46 -3.67 10.59 11.05
N LEU A 47 -3.36 9.34 10.73
CA LEU A 47 -4.07 8.53 9.73
C LEU A 47 -4.93 7.43 10.36
N ASP A 48 -5.08 7.43 11.69
CA ASP A 48 -5.78 6.38 12.46
C ASP A 48 -5.34 4.96 12.04
N MET A 49 -4.02 4.77 11.98
CA MET A 49 -3.39 3.56 11.48
C MET A 49 -2.47 2.95 12.54
N PRO A 50 -2.45 1.62 12.74
CA PRO A 50 -1.49 1.01 13.66
C PRO A 50 -0.05 1.36 13.28
N LYS A 51 0.77 1.74 14.27
CA LYS A 51 2.18 2.09 14.05
C LYS A 51 2.98 0.98 13.36
N SER A 52 2.67 -0.28 13.64
CA SER A 52 3.28 -1.44 12.98
C SER A 52 2.95 -1.51 11.48
N THR A 53 1.73 -1.11 11.10
CA THR A 53 1.31 -0.99 9.70
C THR A 53 2.07 0.15 9.00
N VAL A 54 2.12 1.33 9.61
CA VAL A 54 2.89 2.48 9.08
C VAL A 54 4.34 2.06 8.82
N ALA A 55 4.99 1.43 9.80
CA ALA A 55 6.36 0.97 9.65
C ALA A 55 6.52 -0.09 8.54
N SER A 56 5.55 -0.99 8.39
CA SER A 56 5.54 -2.00 7.32
C SER A 56 5.34 -1.40 5.92
N ILE A 57 4.59 -0.30 5.82
CA ILE A 57 4.43 0.47 4.59
C ILE A 57 5.74 1.17 4.23
N CYS A 58 6.34 1.91 5.17
CA CYS A 58 7.58 2.65 4.94
C CYS A 58 8.75 1.73 4.55
N ARG A 59 8.83 0.52 5.11
CA ARG A 59 9.87 -0.48 4.74
C ARG A 59 9.59 -1.21 3.43
N GLY A 60 8.37 -1.11 2.89
CA GLY A 60 7.97 -1.84 1.69
C GLY A 60 7.63 -3.33 1.91
N ASP A 61 7.67 -3.83 3.16
CA ASP A 61 7.48 -5.26 3.51
C ASP A 61 6.25 -5.91 2.84
N ARG A 62 5.15 -5.16 2.71
CA ARG A 62 3.86 -5.66 2.16
C ARG A 62 3.35 -4.89 0.95
N ARG A 63 3.84 -3.68 0.68
CA ARG A 63 3.33 -2.78 -0.37
C ARG A 63 4.39 -2.40 -1.42
N GLY A 64 5.52 -3.12 -1.46
CA GLY A 64 6.61 -2.88 -2.41
C GLY A 64 6.62 -3.74 -3.68
N GLN A 65 5.55 -4.50 -3.99
CA GLN A 65 5.53 -5.35 -5.20
C GLN A 65 5.24 -4.53 -6.48
N PRO A 66 6.03 -4.68 -7.55
CA PRO A 66 5.79 -3.96 -8.80
C PRO A 66 4.63 -4.57 -9.61
N ALA A 67 3.92 -3.73 -10.36
CA ALA A 67 2.94 -4.18 -11.35
C ALA A 67 3.65 -4.74 -12.58
N CYS A 68 3.49 -6.03 -12.85
CA CYS A 68 4.07 -6.68 -14.02
C CYS A 68 3.08 -6.77 -15.18
N LYS A 69 1.79 -6.98 -14.89
CA LYS A 69 0.73 -7.10 -15.89
C LYS A 69 -0.57 -6.47 -15.36
N TRP A 70 -1.51 -6.25 -16.27
CA TRP A 70 -2.86 -5.79 -15.97
C TRP A 70 -3.86 -6.85 -16.40
N LYS A 71 -4.86 -7.14 -15.57
CA LYS A 71 -5.93 -8.09 -15.86
C LYS A 71 -7.28 -7.39 -15.78
N GLU A 72 -8.21 -7.74 -16.65
CA GLU A 72 -9.62 -7.38 -16.50
C GLU A 72 -10.33 -8.42 -15.65
N VAL A 73 -11.09 -7.95 -14.65
CA VAL A 73 -11.92 -8.78 -13.78
C VAL A 73 -13.36 -8.32 -13.92
N GLN A 74 -14.30 -9.27 -13.94
CA GLN A 74 -15.74 -8.97 -13.91
C GLN A 74 -16.18 -8.54 -12.52
#